data_AF-A0A7X9EAL5-F1
#
_entry.id   AF-A0A7X9EAL5-F1
#
_cell.length_a   1.000
_cell.length_b   1.000
_cell.length_c   1.000
_cell.angle_alpha   90.00
_cell.angle_beta   90.00
_cell.angle_gamma   90.00
#
_symmetry.space_group_name_H-M   'P 1'
#
loop_
_entity.id
_entity.type
_entity.pdbx_description
1 polymer ?
#
loop_
_entity_poly.entity_id
_entity_poly.type
_entity_poly.pdbx_seq_one_letter_code
_entity_poly.pdbx_strand_id
1 'polypeptide(L)'
;NYIQRAGRAGRRVDTTAYALTFAQRRSHDLVHFYQPWRMVEGQIQAPYVTLDNEKIIRRHIYATALAMFWSEYRKFYGTVESFYFNEKGSGVDHFQAFLGRQPRKLEEALKRIVPVHMHEVLGISDWSWTKELFEEKNSPMQKARYILESDINEINELIEQLVKKRRYVDNLIRLSQTILSKNIIESMSTSNILPKYGFPVDVVELSLLHHGEEAKRLQLERDLRLALSEYAPSSKVVAGGKIWTSRYIKALPNRAWEKYRYAICEYCHSYHRIREEFVDAGAKFDVCPLCKQPFGRRKKTFLIPAFGFIADTRAPDKPGEKKPERMYSTRVYYSGEADEENCVRINMGYTEVELISASHGKLAVINTGKGKGFKVCHRCGYSALIDEKAASSHKTSMGGECRGTLSGSYSLGHEFETDILRITLNGYRDTREGFWYSLLYAILEGISLALEIDRNDLDGCLYPTAGDRCKPSLILFDDVPGGAGHVKRMSNQKEWLNILKVTLERMEQCECGGKEGNSSCYGCLRNYRNQFCHDVLNRGMVIDFLKTLI
;
A
#
# COMPACT_ATOMS: atom_id res chain seq x y z
N ASN A 1 -22.97 9.23 -12.68
CA ASN A 1 -22.45 9.07 -14.07
C ASN A 1 -23.52 8.50 -15.02
N TYR A 2 -24.15 7.36 -14.69
CA TYR A 2 -25.15 6.71 -15.55
C TYR A 2 -26.28 7.63 -16.03
N ILE A 3 -27.00 8.28 -15.12
CA ILE A 3 -28.12 9.20 -15.45
C ILE A 3 -27.65 10.36 -16.34
N GLN A 4 -26.47 10.94 -16.07
CA GLN A 4 -25.90 11.99 -16.92
C GLN A 4 -25.60 11.52 -18.34
N ARG A 5 -25.29 10.23 -18.54
CA ARG A 5 -25.07 9.63 -19.86
C ARG A 5 -26.39 9.26 -20.54
N ALA A 6 -27.31 8.63 -19.82
CA ALA A 6 -28.64 8.27 -20.31
C ALA A 6 -29.45 9.50 -20.71
N GLY A 7 -29.41 10.58 -19.93
CA GLY A 7 -30.08 11.86 -20.21
C GLY A 7 -29.50 12.65 -21.39
N ARG A 8 -28.45 12.15 -22.07
CA ARG A 8 -28.04 12.69 -23.38
C ARG A 8 -28.91 12.15 -24.52
N ALA A 9 -29.58 11.01 -24.32
CA ALA A 9 -30.57 10.50 -25.25
C ALA A 9 -31.91 11.25 -25.06
N GLY A 10 -32.63 11.51 -26.15
CA GLY A 10 -33.97 12.11 -26.09
C GLY A 10 -34.02 13.61 -25.76
N ARG A 11 -32.99 14.39 -26.10
CA ARG A 11 -33.00 15.86 -25.91
C ARG A 11 -33.99 16.62 -26.81
N ARG A 12 -34.58 15.96 -27.80
CA ARG A 12 -35.57 16.52 -28.72
C ARG A 12 -36.94 15.94 -28.39
N VAL A 13 -37.94 16.82 -28.30
CA VAL A 13 -39.32 16.53 -27.86
C VAL A 13 -40.01 15.48 -28.76
N ASP A 14 -39.47 15.31 -29.96
CA ASP A 14 -39.93 14.55 -31.10
C ASP A 14 -39.26 13.17 -31.26
N THR A 15 -38.40 12.75 -30.32
CA THR A 15 -37.70 11.45 -30.40
C THR A 15 -37.78 10.65 -29.11
N THR A 16 -38.13 9.37 -29.21
CA THR A 16 -38.15 8.44 -28.07
C THR A 16 -36.71 8.13 -27.62
N ALA A 17 -36.41 8.37 -26.35
CA ALA A 17 -35.11 8.03 -25.77
C ALA A 17 -34.98 6.52 -25.57
N TYR A 18 -33.91 5.92 -26.07
CA TYR A 18 -33.55 4.52 -25.80
C TYR A 18 -32.13 4.45 -25.23
N ALA A 19 -31.97 3.77 -24.09
CA ALA A 19 -30.68 3.57 -23.44
C ALA A 19 -30.42 2.07 -23.24
N LEU A 20 -29.34 1.56 -23.83
CA LEU A 20 -28.90 0.17 -23.66
C LEU A 20 -27.67 0.13 -22.75
N THR A 21 -27.70 -0.74 -21.74
CA THR A 21 -26.64 -0.87 -20.74
C THR A 21 -26.07 -2.28 -20.77
N PHE A 22 -24.76 -2.41 -20.94
CA PHE A 22 -24.05 -3.69 -20.87
C PHE A 22 -23.38 -3.84 -19.50
N ALA A 23 -23.79 -4.82 -18.70
CA ALA A 23 -23.20 -5.14 -17.41
C ALA A 23 -22.10 -6.20 -17.57
N GLN A 24 -20.93 -5.98 -16.95
CA GLN A 24 -19.87 -7.00 -16.91
C GLN A 24 -20.10 -7.95 -15.73
N ARG A 25 -19.38 -9.08 -15.69
CA ARG A 25 -19.41 -10.02 -14.55
C ARG A 25 -18.58 -9.53 -13.35
N ARG A 26 -18.73 -8.26 -12.97
CA ARG A 26 -18.08 -7.63 -11.80
C ARG A 26 -19.08 -7.50 -10.65
N SER A 27 -18.60 -7.44 -9.41
CA SER A 27 -19.47 -7.33 -8.22
C SER A 27 -20.47 -6.18 -8.35
N HIS A 28 -19.94 -4.97 -8.51
CA HIS A 28 -20.70 -3.73 -8.73
C HIS A 28 -21.74 -3.86 -9.85
N ASP A 29 -21.31 -4.28 -11.05
CA ASP A 29 -22.20 -4.35 -12.23
C ASP A 29 -23.33 -5.37 -12.03
N LEU A 30 -23.04 -6.50 -11.37
CA LEU A 30 -24.04 -7.51 -11.07
C LEU A 30 -25.06 -7.01 -10.05
N VAL A 31 -24.65 -6.24 -9.01
CA VAL A 31 -25.60 -5.63 -8.06
C VAL A 31 -26.64 -4.81 -8.82
N HIS A 32 -26.17 -3.91 -9.67
CA HIS A 32 -27.06 -3.02 -10.38
C HIS A 32 -27.82 -3.69 -11.53
N PHE A 33 -27.31 -4.81 -12.05
CA PHE A 33 -28.07 -5.63 -12.98
C PHE A 33 -29.29 -6.28 -12.29
N TYR A 34 -29.14 -6.79 -11.07
CA TYR A 34 -30.26 -7.36 -10.30
C TYR A 34 -31.21 -6.27 -9.76
N GLN A 35 -30.68 -5.08 -9.45
CA GLN A 35 -31.46 -3.95 -8.94
C GLN A 35 -31.27 -2.70 -9.82
N PRO A 36 -31.79 -2.68 -11.05
CA PRO A 36 -31.55 -1.58 -12.00
C PRO A 36 -32.16 -0.26 -11.53
N TRP A 37 -33.26 -0.31 -10.78
CA TRP A 37 -33.96 0.87 -10.27
C TRP A 37 -33.07 1.77 -9.41
N ARG A 38 -32.14 1.20 -8.62
CA ARG A 38 -31.16 1.98 -7.85
C ARG A 38 -30.30 2.92 -8.71
N MET A 39 -29.98 2.52 -9.94
CA MET A 39 -29.23 3.38 -10.87
C MET A 39 -30.11 4.42 -11.58
N VAL A 40 -31.40 4.14 -11.72
CA VAL A 40 -32.35 4.94 -12.54
C VAL A 40 -33.06 5.99 -11.69
N GLU A 41 -33.44 5.66 -10.46
CA GLU A 41 -34.19 6.54 -9.53
C GLU A 41 -33.36 7.75 -9.06
N GLY A 42 -32.04 7.72 -9.24
CA GLY A 42 -31.20 8.92 -9.16
C GLY A 42 -30.98 9.52 -7.78
N GLN A 43 -31.24 8.76 -6.72
CA GLN A 43 -30.77 9.11 -5.38
C GLN A 43 -29.26 8.89 -5.33
N ILE A 44 -28.49 9.93 -5.68
CA ILE A 44 -27.03 9.94 -5.56
C ILE A 44 -26.71 10.61 -4.23
N GLN A 45 -26.00 9.91 -3.33
CA GLN A 45 -25.47 10.58 -2.14
C GLN A 45 -24.43 11.61 -2.55
N ALA A 46 -24.50 12.81 -1.98
CA ALA A 46 -23.49 13.82 -2.22
C ALA A 46 -22.12 13.30 -1.77
N PRO A 47 -21.04 13.48 -2.56
CA PRO A 47 -19.72 13.06 -2.14
C PRO A 47 -19.36 13.80 -0.83
N TYR A 48 -18.95 13.02 0.16
CA TYR A 48 -18.55 13.58 1.44
C TYR A 48 -17.12 14.12 1.32
N VAL A 49 -16.97 15.45 1.43
CA VAL A 49 -15.67 16.12 1.50
C VAL A 49 -15.57 16.80 2.85
N THR A 50 -14.58 16.41 3.64
CA THR A 50 -14.28 17.03 4.94
C THR A 50 -13.07 17.93 4.79
N LEU A 51 -13.22 19.20 5.20
CA LEU A 51 -12.12 20.16 5.32
C LEU A 51 -11.51 20.18 6.73
N ASP A 52 -12.06 19.37 7.62
CA ASP A 52 -11.77 19.36 9.07
C ASP A 52 -10.89 18.18 9.47
N ASN A 53 -10.30 17.49 8.49
CA ASN A 53 -9.41 16.37 8.77
C ASN A 53 -8.09 16.88 9.37
N GLU A 54 -8.03 16.84 10.69
CA GLU A 54 -6.93 17.30 11.52
C GLU A 54 -5.56 16.83 11.00
N LYS A 55 -5.42 15.54 10.64
CA LYS A 55 -4.17 14.98 10.11
C LYS A 55 -3.73 15.63 8.80
N ILE A 56 -4.67 15.80 7.88
CA ILE A 56 -4.39 16.42 6.58
C ILE A 56 -3.94 17.86 6.82
N ILE A 57 -4.66 18.59 7.66
CA ILE A 57 -4.33 19.98 7.99
C ILE A 57 -2.96 20.06 8.67
N ARG A 58 -2.64 19.19 9.65
CA ARG A 58 -1.32 19.13 10.31
C ARG A 58 -0.19 18.93 9.32
N ARG A 59 -0.34 18.01 8.35
CA ARG A 59 0.66 17.82 7.29
C ARG A 59 0.85 19.08 6.44
N HIS A 60 -0.21 19.85 6.19
CA HIS A 60 -0.11 21.15 5.52
C HIS A 60 0.56 22.23 6.39
N ILE A 61 0.32 22.23 7.71
CA ILE A 61 1.03 23.08 8.67
C ILE A 61 2.55 22.78 8.60
N TYR A 62 2.92 21.50 8.70
CA TYR A 62 4.33 21.05 8.64
C TYR A 62 4.97 21.40 7.30
N ALA A 63 4.28 21.16 6.19
CA ALA A 63 4.76 21.51 4.85
C ALA A 63 5.01 23.01 4.69
N THR A 64 4.12 23.85 5.21
CA THR A 64 4.25 25.31 5.16
C THR A 64 5.44 25.79 5.99
N ALA A 65 5.60 25.22 7.19
CA ALA A 65 6.72 25.49 8.07
C ALA A 65 8.07 25.08 7.47
N LEU A 66 8.16 23.86 6.91
CA LEU A 66 9.36 23.35 6.23
C LEU A 66 9.69 24.16 4.98
N ALA A 67 8.70 24.55 4.17
CA ALA A 67 8.91 25.39 2.99
C ALA A 67 9.52 26.75 3.38
N MET A 68 9.02 27.37 4.44
CA MET A 68 9.58 28.62 4.95
C MET A 68 10.99 28.42 5.50
N PHE A 69 11.22 27.37 6.30
CA PHE A 69 12.54 27.02 6.81
C PHE A 69 13.56 26.81 5.70
N TRP A 70 13.25 26.01 4.67
CA TRP A 70 14.15 25.76 3.55
C TRP A 70 14.38 26.98 2.67
N SER A 71 13.44 27.94 2.65
CA SER A 71 13.65 29.21 1.95
C SER A 71 14.76 30.05 2.59
N GLU A 72 14.90 29.98 3.91
CA GLU A 72 15.93 30.70 4.69
C GLU A 72 17.23 29.86 4.82
N TYR A 73 17.08 28.54 5.03
CA TYR A 73 18.18 27.61 5.28
C TYR A 73 18.36 26.59 4.15
N ARG A 74 18.62 27.09 2.92
CA ARG A 74 18.73 26.27 1.70
C ARG A 74 19.69 25.08 1.79
N LYS A 75 20.71 25.14 2.66
CA LYS A 75 21.69 24.06 2.87
C LYS A 75 21.10 22.75 3.42
N PHE A 76 19.90 22.80 4.02
CA PHE A 76 19.20 21.63 4.56
C PHE A 76 18.14 21.08 3.61
N TYR A 77 18.09 21.55 2.36
CA TYR A 77 17.12 21.09 1.36
C TYR A 77 17.80 20.20 0.30
N GLY A 78 17.05 19.21 -0.19
CA GLY A 78 17.43 18.36 -1.32
C GLY A 78 17.41 16.88 -0.97
N THR A 79 18.32 16.45 -0.11
CA THR A 79 18.53 15.03 0.23
C THR A 79 18.40 14.73 1.72
N VAL A 80 18.18 13.45 2.05
CA VAL A 80 18.24 12.95 3.43
C VAL A 80 19.56 13.33 4.10
N GLU A 81 20.68 13.19 3.41
CA GLU A 81 22.01 13.61 3.89
C GLU A 81 22.04 15.09 4.26
N SER A 82 21.56 15.97 3.37
CA SER A 82 21.60 17.42 3.57
C SER A 82 20.80 17.88 4.78
N PHE A 83 19.70 17.17 5.12
CA PHE A 83 18.81 17.53 6.22
C PHE A 83 19.17 16.83 7.53
N TYR A 84 19.41 15.52 7.54
CA TYR A 84 19.62 14.78 8.80
C TYR A 84 21.10 14.69 9.20
N PHE A 85 22.02 14.58 8.24
CA PHE A 85 23.43 14.25 8.46
C PHE A 85 24.38 15.38 8.02
N ASN A 86 23.92 16.62 8.07
CA ASN A 86 24.72 17.76 7.65
C ASN A 86 25.92 17.98 8.59
N GLU A 87 27.09 18.29 8.04
CA GLU A 87 28.31 18.58 8.81
C GLU A 87 28.13 19.73 9.80
N LYS A 88 27.21 20.66 9.54
CA LYS A 88 26.89 21.81 10.41
C LYS A 88 25.83 21.52 11.46
N GLY A 89 25.53 20.25 11.74
CA GLY A 89 24.52 19.80 12.69
C GLY A 89 23.19 19.43 12.01
N SER A 90 22.32 18.70 12.72
CA SER A 90 21.07 18.20 12.16
C SER A 90 20.14 19.36 11.77
N GLY A 91 19.56 19.26 10.56
CA GLY A 91 18.50 20.14 10.09
C GLY A 91 17.24 20.04 10.94
N VAL A 92 17.01 18.90 11.61
CA VAL A 92 15.91 18.73 12.59
C VAL A 92 16.09 19.71 13.75
N ASP A 93 17.29 19.78 14.32
CA ASP A 93 17.60 20.64 15.47
C ASP A 93 17.50 22.12 15.07
N HIS A 94 17.99 22.47 13.87
CA HIS A 94 17.86 23.82 13.32
C HIS A 94 16.41 24.21 13.03
N PHE A 95 15.61 23.26 12.56
CA PHE A 95 14.20 23.48 12.29
C PHE A 95 13.41 23.67 13.59
N GLN A 96 13.70 22.88 14.62
CA GLN A 96 13.13 23.06 15.96
C GLN A 96 13.51 24.43 16.53
N ALA A 97 14.77 24.85 16.39
CA ALA A 97 15.22 26.19 16.81
C ALA A 97 14.55 27.32 16.01
N PHE A 98 14.32 27.13 14.71
CA PHE A 98 13.59 28.09 13.86
C PHE A 98 12.14 28.26 14.34
N LEU A 99 11.45 27.16 14.65
CA LEU A 99 10.07 27.19 15.15
C LEU A 99 9.97 27.77 16.56
N GLY A 100 10.98 27.55 17.41
CA GLY A 100 11.06 28.15 18.75
C GLY A 100 11.11 29.69 18.74
N ARG A 101 11.46 30.34 17.62
CA ARG A 101 11.40 31.80 17.46
C ARG A 101 10.00 32.33 17.14
N GLN A 102 9.05 31.44 16.88
CA GLN A 102 7.68 31.74 16.50
C GLN A 102 7.57 32.81 15.39
N PRO A 103 8.08 32.55 14.17
CA PRO A 103 8.08 33.56 13.11
C PRO A 103 6.67 34.04 12.77
N ARG A 104 6.41 35.34 12.96
CA ARG A 104 5.09 35.96 12.70
C ARG A 104 4.56 35.69 11.28
N LYS A 105 5.44 35.72 10.28
CA LYS A 105 5.08 35.40 8.89
C LYS A 105 4.53 33.97 8.72
N LEU A 106 5.05 33.01 9.50
CA LEU A 106 4.57 31.63 9.49
C LEU A 106 3.18 31.57 10.11
N GLU A 107 2.98 32.18 11.29
CA GLU A 107 1.67 32.21 11.95
C GLU A 107 0.58 32.83 11.05
N GLU A 108 0.87 33.97 10.42
CA GLU A 108 -0.05 34.62 9.47
C GLU A 108 -0.38 33.72 8.27
N ALA A 109 0.62 32.99 7.76
CA ALA A 109 0.41 32.03 6.68
C ALA A 109 -0.45 30.83 7.12
N LEU A 110 -0.23 30.30 8.32
CA LEU A 110 -0.99 29.18 8.89
C LEU A 110 -2.45 29.56 9.12
N LYS A 111 -2.70 30.73 9.74
CA LYS A 111 -4.06 31.26 9.96
C LYS A 111 -4.84 31.47 8.67
N ARG A 112 -4.16 31.74 7.55
CA ARG A 112 -4.77 31.91 6.23
C ARG A 112 -5.17 30.59 5.57
N ILE A 113 -4.40 29.52 5.76
CA ILE A 113 -4.64 28.23 5.08
C ILE A 113 -5.50 27.26 5.89
N VAL A 114 -5.54 27.42 7.21
CA VAL A 114 -6.31 26.56 8.11
C VAL A 114 -7.68 27.18 8.39
N PRO A 115 -8.79 26.41 8.38
CA PRO A 115 -10.11 26.92 8.80
C PRO A 115 -10.11 27.48 10.22
N VAL A 116 -10.84 28.58 10.45
CA VAL A 116 -10.80 29.35 11.71
C VAL A 116 -11.14 28.50 12.93
N HIS A 117 -12.15 27.62 12.84
CA HIS A 117 -12.55 26.74 13.94
C HIS A 117 -11.51 25.68 14.30
N MET A 118 -10.54 25.40 13.41
CA MET A 118 -9.44 24.47 13.65
C MET A 118 -8.22 25.15 14.27
N HIS A 119 -8.18 26.48 14.38
CA HIS A 119 -7.00 27.19 14.89
C HIS A 119 -6.68 26.86 16.34
N GLU A 120 -7.71 26.76 17.19
CA GLU A 120 -7.55 26.38 18.60
C GLU A 120 -7.24 24.89 18.74
N VAL A 121 -7.99 24.04 18.02
CA VAL A 121 -7.82 22.57 18.05
C VAL A 121 -6.40 22.16 17.65
N LEU A 122 -5.84 22.83 16.64
CA LEU A 122 -4.50 22.55 16.13
C LEU A 122 -3.42 23.39 16.81
N GLY A 123 -3.76 24.23 17.79
CA GLY A 123 -2.74 24.99 18.52
C GLY A 123 -1.94 25.97 17.67
N ILE A 124 -2.56 26.61 16.67
CA ILE A 124 -1.84 27.53 15.75
C ILE A 124 -1.37 28.78 16.49
N SER A 125 -2.20 29.31 17.37
CA SER A 125 -1.90 30.55 18.09
C SER A 125 -0.93 30.34 19.26
N ASP A 126 -0.95 29.17 19.90
CA ASP A 126 -0.09 28.84 21.05
C ASP A 126 1.14 28.01 20.67
N TRP A 127 1.29 27.68 19.38
CA TRP A 127 2.37 26.87 18.82
C TRP A 127 2.49 25.45 19.39
N SER A 128 1.44 24.94 20.04
CA SER A 128 1.45 23.60 20.63
C SER A 128 1.59 22.49 19.58
N TRP A 129 1.19 22.73 18.32
CA TRP A 129 1.44 21.80 17.20
C TRP A 129 2.91 21.41 17.02
N THR A 130 3.85 22.27 17.45
CA THR A 130 5.28 21.97 17.35
C THR A 130 5.68 20.82 18.29
N LYS A 131 5.02 20.70 19.45
CA LYS A 131 5.28 19.60 20.39
C LYS A 131 4.87 18.26 19.81
N GLU A 132 3.76 18.21 19.09
CA GLU A 132 3.35 16.99 18.38
C GLU A 132 4.35 16.63 17.28
N LEU A 133 4.97 17.62 16.65
CA LEU A 133 5.97 17.38 15.63
C LEU A 133 7.28 16.82 16.20
N PHE A 134 7.71 17.19 17.41
CA PHE A 134 9.05 16.85 17.95
C PHE A 134 9.10 16.12 19.31
N GLU A 135 8.10 16.24 20.16
CA GLU A 135 8.18 15.88 21.59
C GLU A 135 7.24 14.75 22.01
N GLU A 136 6.09 14.60 21.36
CA GLU A 136 5.15 13.54 21.73
C GLU A 136 5.70 12.14 21.46
N LYS A 137 5.20 11.15 22.22
CA LYS A 137 5.59 9.73 22.12
C LYS A 137 5.50 9.18 20.67
N ASN A 138 4.69 9.83 19.83
CA ASN A 138 4.47 9.47 18.43
C ASN A 138 4.87 10.58 17.43
N SER A 139 5.77 11.49 17.81
CA SER A 139 6.29 12.54 16.94
C SER A 139 6.77 11.98 15.59
N PRO A 140 6.19 12.43 14.45
CA PRO A 140 6.58 11.90 13.15
C PRO A 140 8.00 12.32 12.77
N MET A 141 8.48 13.50 13.20
CA MET A 141 9.84 13.94 12.93
C MET A 141 10.88 13.11 13.70
N GLN A 142 10.66 12.84 14.99
CA GLN A 142 11.61 12.04 15.77
C GLN A 142 11.61 10.57 15.35
N LYS A 143 10.42 10.00 15.07
CA LYS A 143 10.32 8.65 14.51
C LYS A 143 11.13 8.54 13.21
N ALA A 144 10.95 9.49 12.27
CA ALA A 144 11.70 9.51 11.03
C ALA A 144 13.22 9.66 11.26
N ARG A 145 13.62 10.57 12.15
CA ARG A 145 15.03 10.77 12.54
C ARG A 145 15.64 9.48 13.10
N TYR A 146 14.99 8.89 14.11
CA TYR A 146 15.47 7.69 14.79
C TYR A 146 15.65 6.52 13.83
N ILE A 147 14.67 6.26 12.95
CA ILE A 147 14.76 5.17 11.97
C ILE A 147 15.95 5.37 11.03
N LEU A 148 16.12 6.59 10.49
CA LEU A 148 17.21 6.89 9.55
C LEU A 148 18.58 6.87 10.22
N GLU A 149 18.71 7.46 11.40
CA GLU A 149 19.97 7.46 12.17
C GLU A 149 20.34 6.04 12.62
N SER A 150 19.39 5.24 13.11
CA SER A 150 19.62 3.84 13.47
C SER A 150 20.08 3.01 12.27
N ASP A 151 19.35 3.10 11.14
CA ASP A 151 19.70 2.37 9.91
C ASP A 151 21.13 2.71 9.44
N ILE A 152 21.49 4.00 9.40
CA ILE A 152 22.81 4.44 8.94
C ILE A 152 23.91 4.06 9.93
N ASN A 153 23.68 4.21 11.23
CA ASN A 153 24.65 3.82 12.26
C ASN A 153 24.92 2.32 12.24
N GLU A 154 23.87 1.49 12.16
CA GLU A 154 24.00 0.03 12.06
C GLU A 154 24.75 -0.39 10.79
N ILE A 155 24.49 0.28 9.65
CA ILE A 155 25.24 0.04 8.40
C ILE A 155 26.72 0.41 8.57
N ASN A 156 27.02 1.56 9.18
CA ASN A 156 28.39 2.02 9.39
C ASN A 156 29.16 1.09 10.34
N GLU A 157 28.55 0.68 11.46
CA GLU A 157 29.13 -0.30 12.37
C GLU A 157 29.43 -1.62 11.66
N LEU A 158 28.51 -2.09 10.80
CA LEU A 158 28.72 -3.29 10.02
C LEU A 158 29.87 -3.15 9.00
N ILE A 159 29.97 -1.99 8.34
CA ILE A 159 31.10 -1.68 7.46
C ILE A 159 32.41 -1.78 8.24
N GLU A 160 32.51 -1.15 9.40
CA GLU A 160 33.72 -1.21 10.24
C GLU A 160 34.09 -2.64 10.63
N GLN A 161 33.11 -3.44 11.03
CA GLN A 161 33.32 -4.84 11.41
C GLN A 161 33.81 -5.69 10.23
N LEU A 162 33.25 -5.49 9.03
CA LEU A 162 33.62 -6.24 7.83
C LEU A 162 34.98 -5.80 7.28
N VAL A 163 35.32 -4.51 7.36
CA VAL A 163 36.65 -3.99 7.03
C VAL A 163 37.71 -4.60 7.95
N LYS A 164 37.46 -4.65 9.27
CA LYS A 164 38.33 -5.36 10.24
C LYS A 164 38.54 -6.83 9.86
N LYS A 165 37.52 -7.48 9.30
CA LYS A 165 37.56 -8.87 8.81
C LYS A 165 38.06 -9.02 7.35
N ARG A 166 38.51 -7.95 6.70
CA ARG A 166 38.96 -7.91 5.29
C ARG A 166 37.92 -8.45 4.30
N ARG A 167 36.63 -8.19 4.54
CA ARG A 167 35.54 -8.56 3.65
C ARG A 167 35.11 -7.39 2.77
N TYR A 168 34.48 -7.70 1.63
CA TYR A 168 33.95 -6.69 0.70
C TYR A 168 32.79 -5.92 1.33
N VAL A 169 32.83 -4.58 1.21
CA VAL A 169 31.82 -3.66 1.77
C VAL A 169 31.14 -2.77 0.74
N ASP A 170 31.51 -2.87 -0.54
CA ASP A 170 30.99 -2.01 -1.62
C ASP A 170 29.46 -1.96 -1.67
N ASN A 171 28.78 -3.08 -1.42
CA ASN A 171 27.32 -3.12 -1.41
C ASN A 171 26.72 -2.28 -0.26
N LEU A 172 27.34 -2.30 0.92
CA LEU A 172 26.91 -1.51 2.08
C LEU A 172 27.16 -0.02 1.86
N ILE A 173 28.28 0.34 1.23
CA ILE A 173 28.56 1.73 0.84
C ILE A 173 27.50 2.23 -0.15
N ARG A 174 27.17 1.44 -1.18
CA ARG A 174 26.10 1.78 -2.15
C ARG A 174 24.73 1.85 -1.49
N LEU A 175 24.45 1.00 -0.50
CA LEU A 175 23.20 1.04 0.26
C LEU A 175 23.10 2.32 1.10
N SER A 176 24.16 2.66 1.83
CA SER A 176 24.25 3.92 2.60
C SER A 176 24.04 5.13 1.68
N GLN A 177 24.74 5.19 0.54
CA GLN A 177 24.54 6.22 -0.48
C GLN A 177 23.12 6.25 -1.05
N THR A 178 22.47 5.09 -1.18
CA THR A 178 21.09 5.01 -1.64
C THR A 178 20.15 5.68 -0.65
N ILE A 179 20.30 5.42 0.65
CA ILE A 179 19.48 6.03 1.72
C ILE A 179 19.76 7.53 1.82
N LEU A 180 21.04 7.92 1.88
CA LEU A 180 21.47 9.31 2.05
C LEU A 180 21.09 10.22 0.89
N SER A 181 21.10 9.69 -0.34
CA SER A 181 20.75 10.46 -1.56
C SER A 181 19.25 10.45 -1.91
N LYS A 182 18.39 9.85 -1.07
CA LYS A 182 16.92 9.97 -1.24
C LYS A 182 16.49 11.42 -1.15
N ASN A 183 15.48 11.78 -1.92
CA ASN A 183 14.90 13.12 -1.85
C ASN A 183 14.23 13.32 -0.49
N ILE A 184 14.48 14.47 0.14
CA ILE A 184 13.94 14.73 1.49
C ILE A 184 12.40 14.82 1.51
N ILE A 185 11.78 15.35 0.44
CA ILE A 185 10.31 15.44 0.31
C ILE A 185 9.72 14.03 0.22
N GLU A 186 10.34 13.15 -0.56
CA GLU A 186 9.92 11.76 -0.68
C GLU A 186 10.00 11.05 0.68
N SER A 187 11.14 11.16 1.36
CA SER A 187 11.34 10.58 2.69
C SER A 187 10.32 11.06 3.72
N MET A 188 10.10 12.37 3.81
CA MET A 188 9.16 12.96 4.76
C MET A 188 7.70 12.65 4.44
N SER A 189 7.38 12.44 3.16
CA SER A 189 6.05 12.02 2.73
C SER A 189 5.80 10.56 3.12
N THR A 190 6.77 9.66 2.93
CA THR A 190 6.68 8.26 3.40
C THR A 190 6.47 8.18 4.91
N SER A 191 7.18 9.01 5.68
CA SER A 191 7.03 9.15 7.13
C SER A 191 5.83 10.01 7.58
N ASN A 192 4.91 10.35 6.65
CA ASN A 192 3.67 11.07 6.93
C ASN A 192 3.83 12.47 7.56
N ILE A 193 5.02 13.08 7.47
CA ILE A 193 5.30 14.47 7.86
C ILE A 193 4.72 15.41 6.79
N LEU A 194 4.85 15.06 5.51
CA LEU A 194 4.31 15.83 4.39
C LEU A 194 3.06 15.18 3.78
N PRO A 195 2.19 15.97 3.12
CA PRO A 195 1.07 15.43 2.35
C PRO A 195 1.54 14.50 1.20
N LYS A 196 0.85 13.37 1.01
CA LYS A 196 1.12 12.42 -0.09
C LYS A 196 0.36 12.78 -1.38
N TYR A 197 -0.85 13.33 -1.29
CA TYR A 197 -1.80 13.49 -2.42
C TYR A 197 -1.41 14.53 -3.50
N GLY A 198 -0.30 15.27 -3.31
CA GLY A 198 0.21 16.26 -4.27
C GLY A 198 1.61 15.97 -4.82
N PHE A 199 2.26 14.89 -4.34
CA PHE A 199 3.58 14.48 -4.79
C PHE A 199 3.50 13.03 -5.27
N PRO A 200 4.04 12.68 -6.44
CA PRO A 200 4.15 11.29 -6.86
C PRO A 200 5.22 10.59 -6.01
N VAL A 201 4.89 10.29 -4.75
CA VAL A 201 5.70 9.48 -3.84
C VAL A 201 5.47 8.02 -4.12
N ASP A 202 6.54 7.23 -4.02
CA ASP A 202 6.57 5.83 -4.43
C ASP A 202 6.11 5.61 -5.88
N VAL A 203 6.28 6.59 -6.78
CA VAL A 203 5.98 6.40 -8.20
C VAL A 203 7.21 5.90 -8.93
N VAL A 204 7.02 4.82 -9.69
CA VAL A 204 8.06 4.22 -10.49
C VAL A 204 7.67 4.16 -11.97
N GLU A 205 8.68 4.28 -12.81
CA GLU A 205 8.55 4.25 -14.26
C GLU A 205 8.82 2.86 -14.82
N LEU A 206 8.11 2.47 -15.87
CA LEU A 206 8.55 1.45 -16.82
C LEU A 206 9.22 2.12 -18.03
N SER A 207 10.54 2.15 -18.05
CA SER A 207 11.30 2.85 -19.07
C SER A 207 11.38 2.08 -20.39
N LEU A 208 11.19 2.78 -21.51
CA LEU A 208 11.13 2.22 -22.87
C LEU A 208 12.38 2.54 -23.72
N LEU A 209 13.57 2.55 -23.10
CA LEU A 209 14.85 3.07 -23.65
C LEU A 209 15.22 2.66 -25.09
N HIS A 210 14.73 1.52 -25.60
CA HIS A 210 15.12 0.94 -26.90
C HIS A 210 14.16 1.18 -28.04
N HIS A 211 13.12 1.97 -27.81
CA HIS A 211 12.01 2.09 -28.73
C HIS A 211 11.98 3.50 -29.34
N GLY A 212 11.48 3.62 -30.58
CA GLY A 212 11.54 4.86 -31.38
C GLY A 212 10.90 6.08 -30.70
N GLU A 213 10.91 7.24 -31.36
CA GLU A 213 10.39 8.51 -30.79
C GLU A 213 8.99 8.39 -30.16
N GLU A 214 8.11 7.59 -30.76
CA GLU A 214 6.75 7.33 -30.26
C GLU A 214 6.75 6.74 -28.83
N ALA A 215 7.72 5.88 -28.50
CA ALA A 215 7.85 5.28 -27.18
C ALA A 215 8.47 6.24 -26.16
N LYS A 216 9.33 7.17 -26.59
CA LYS A 216 9.88 8.22 -25.72
C LYS A 216 8.81 9.23 -25.25
N ARG A 217 7.68 9.32 -25.97
CA ARG A 217 6.53 10.17 -25.60
C ARG A 217 5.58 9.49 -24.61
N LEU A 218 5.74 8.19 -24.35
CA LEU A 218 4.90 7.46 -23.40
C LEU A 218 5.49 7.56 -22.00
N GLN A 219 4.76 8.21 -21.08
CA GLN A 219 5.06 8.21 -19.66
C GLN A 219 4.33 7.05 -18.99
N LEU A 220 5.07 6.00 -18.64
CA LEU A 220 4.55 4.80 -18.00
C LEU A 220 4.84 4.83 -16.50
N GLU A 221 4.22 5.76 -15.80
CA GLU A 221 4.35 5.95 -14.36
C GLU A 221 3.23 5.23 -13.60
N ARG A 222 3.61 4.52 -12.53
CA ARG A 222 2.68 3.83 -11.63
C ARG A 222 3.15 3.94 -10.19
N ASP A 223 2.19 4.00 -9.27
CA ASP A 223 2.44 3.75 -7.86
C ASP A 223 3.13 2.39 -7.69
N LEU A 224 4.17 2.34 -6.86
CA LEU A 224 5.04 1.19 -6.68
C LEU A 224 4.25 -0.05 -6.28
N ARG A 225 3.20 0.08 -5.45
CA ARG A 225 2.37 -1.04 -5.01
C ARG A 225 1.65 -1.70 -6.19
N LEU A 226 1.18 -0.90 -7.15
CA LEU A 226 0.58 -1.40 -8.39
C LEU A 226 1.65 -1.94 -9.34
N ALA A 227 2.78 -1.23 -9.46
CA ALA A 227 3.91 -1.60 -10.32
C ALA A 227 4.51 -2.96 -9.93
N LEU A 228 4.48 -3.33 -8.64
CA LEU A 228 4.87 -4.67 -8.18
C LEU A 228 4.11 -5.79 -8.89
N SER A 229 2.91 -5.55 -9.43
CA SER A 229 2.13 -6.52 -10.21
C SER A 229 2.09 -6.21 -11.70
N GLU A 230 1.95 -4.93 -12.09
CA GLU A 230 1.82 -4.53 -13.49
C GLU A 230 3.16 -4.49 -14.23
N TYR A 231 4.23 -4.06 -13.55
CA TYR A 231 5.58 -3.91 -14.09
C TYR A 231 6.54 -4.99 -13.60
N ALA A 232 6.06 -5.95 -12.82
CA ALA A 232 6.85 -7.12 -12.45
C ALA A 232 7.45 -7.79 -13.69
N PRO A 233 8.67 -8.35 -13.59
CA PRO A 233 9.33 -9.03 -14.69
C PRO A 233 8.40 -10.05 -15.36
N SER A 234 8.42 -10.08 -16.69
CA SER A 234 7.54 -10.88 -17.56
C SER A 234 6.08 -10.43 -17.66
N SER A 235 5.69 -9.34 -16.99
CA SER A 235 4.36 -8.74 -17.17
C SER A 235 4.29 -7.96 -18.49
N LYS A 236 3.10 -7.97 -19.10
CA LYS A 236 2.80 -7.32 -20.37
C LYS A 236 1.94 -6.07 -20.15
N VAL A 237 2.43 -4.91 -20.60
CA VAL A 237 1.80 -3.60 -20.46
C VAL A 237 1.36 -3.10 -21.84
N VAL A 238 0.08 -2.74 -21.97
CA VAL A 238 -0.47 -2.19 -23.21
C VAL A 238 -0.35 -0.66 -23.17
N ALA A 239 0.41 -0.07 -24.09
CA ALA A 239 0.54 1.38 -24.22
C ALA A 239 0.88 1.80 -25.65
N GLY A 240 0.31 2.91 -26.13
CA GLY A 240 0.55 3.42 -27.48
C GLY A 240 0.21 2.41 -28.59
N GLY A 241 -0.87 1.63 -28.42
CA GLY A 241 -1.27 0.61 -29.39
C GLY A 241 -0.30 -0.59 -29.51
N LYS A 242 0.62 -0.75 -28.55
CA LYS A 242 1.66 -1.78 -28.50
C LYS A 242 1.66 -2.51 -27.16
N ILE A 243 2.20 -3.72 -27.12
CA ILE A 243 2.40 -4.49 -25.89
C ILE A 243 3.89 -4.52 -25.56
N TRP A 244 4.22 -3.93 -24.42
CA TRP A 244 5.56 -3.87 -23.84
C TRP A 244 5.70 -4.97 -22.81
N THR A 245 6.80 -5.74 -22.84
CA THR A 245 7.09 -6.73 -21.81
C THR A 245 8.10 -6.15 -20.83
N SER A 246 7.79 -6.10 -19.53
CA SER A 246 8.77 -5.73 -18.51
C SER A 246 9.82 -6.82 -18.34
N ARG A 247 11.10 -6.45 -18.29
CA ARG A 247 12.20 -7.44 -18.26
C ARG A 247 13.31 -7.12 -17.28
N TYR A 248 13.52 -5.85 -16.93
CA TYR A 248 14.58 -5.46 -16.02
C TYR A 248 14.02 -4.72 -14.81
N ILE A 249 14.59 -5.00 -13.64
CA ILE A 249 14.51 -4.10 -12.50
C ILE A 249 15.64 -3.10 -12.67
N LYS A 250 15.32 -1.80 -12.70
CA LYS A 250 16.31 -0.76 -13.01
C LYS A 250 17.37 -0.73 -11.91
N ALA A 251 18.63 -0.86 -12.30
CA ALA A 251 19.78 -0.69 -11.44
C ALA A 251 20.45 0.66 -11.76
N LEU A 252 20.93 1.37 -10.74
CA LEU A 252 21.66 2.62 -10.90
C LEU A 252 23.13 2.44 -10.48
N PRO A 253 24.09 3.07 -11.18
CA PRO A 253 25.47 3.10 -10.72
C PRO A 253 25.56 3.68 -9.30
N ASN A 254 26.42 3.09 -8.46
CA ASN A 254 26.66 3.51 -7.07
C ASN A 254 25.45 3.44 -6.13
N ARG A 255 24.33 2.83 -6.56
CA ARG A 255 23.18 2.55 -5.69
C ARG A 255 22.92 1.06 -5.60
N ALA A 256 22.24 0.65 -4.54
CA ALA A 256 21.84 -0.74 -4.31
C ALA A 256 20.33 -0.80 -4.08
N TRP A 257 19.70 -1.91 -4.45
CA TRP A 257 18.32 -2.13 -4.06
C TRP A 257 18.25 -2.48 -2.58
N GLU A 258 17.25 -1.95 -1.88
CA GLU A 258 16.94 -2.40 -0.54
C GLU A 258 16.37 -3.81 -0.57
N LYS A 259 16.88 -4.67 0.31
CA LYS A 259 16.52 -6.08 0.41
C LYS A 259 16.17 -6.43 1.84
N TYR A 260 15.10 -7.19 2.00
CA TYR A 260 14.63 -7.63 3.29
C TYR A 260 14.40 -9.13 3.28
N ARG A 261 14.99 -9.81 4.27
CA ARG A 261 14.63 -11.18 4.61
C ARG A 261 13.27 -11.13 5.28
N TYR A 262 12.32 -11.92 4.80
CA TYR A 262 10.97 -11.97 5.33
C TYR A 262 10.48 -13.40 5.52
N ALA A 263 9.52 -13.54 6.42
CA ALA A 263 8.81 -14.78 6.66
C ALA A 263 7.34 -14.49 6.97
N ILE A 264 6.46 -15.36 6.49
CA ILE A 264 5.07 -15.46 6.92
C ILE A 264 5.01 -16.70 7.80
N CYS A 265 4.73 -16.51 9.09
CA CYS A 265 4.75 -17.62 10.05
C CYS A 265 3.77 -18.72 9.61
N GLU A 266 4.21 -19.98 9.56
CA GLU A 266 3.31 -21.09 9.17
C GLU A 266 2.22 -21.37 10.22
N TYR A 267 2.48 -21.01 11.48
CA TYR A 267 1.59 -21.30 12.60
C TYR A 267 0.52 -20.22 12.77
N CYS A 268 0.94 -18.95 12.89
CA CYS A 268 0.00 -17.85 13.10
C CYS A 268 -0.30 -17.06 11.82
N HIS A 269 0.52 -17.15 10.77
CA HIS A 269 0.44 -16.31 9.56
C HIS A 269 0.83 -14.83 9.74
N SER A 270 1.51 -14.47 10.84
CA SER A 270 2.05 -13.12 11.00
C SER A 270 3.23 -12.88 10.05
N TYR A 271 3.31 -11.66 9.54
CA TYR A 271 4.40 -11.20 8.68
C TYR A 271 5.51 -10.56 9.52
N HIS A 272 6.75 -10.93 9.25
CA HIS A 272 7.92 -10.30 9.84
C HIS A 272 9.04 -10.18 8.82
N ARG A 273 9.89 -9.17 9.00
CA ARG A 273 11.04 -8.89 8.13
C ARG A 273 12.21 -8.27 8.88
N ILE A 274 13.39 -8.41 8.29
CA ILE A 274 14.66 -7.82 8.75
C ILE A 274 15.51 -7.47 7.51
N ARG A 275 16.37 -6.45 7.58
CA ARG A 275 17.30 -6.14 6.47
C ARG A 275 18.19 -7.36 6.19
N GLU A 276 18.37 -7.69 4.91
CA GLU A 276 19.13 -8.89 4.51
C GLU A 276 20.59 -8.79 4.96
N GLU A 277 21.16 -7.60 4.88
CA GLU A 277 22.54 -7.29 5.27
C GLU A 277 22.83 -7.62 6.74
N PHE A 278 21.84 -7.46 7.63
CA PHE A 278 21.98 -7.78 9.05
C PHE A 278 21.95 -9.29 9.30
N VAL A 279 21.16 -10.03 8.52
CA VAL A 279 21.17 -11.50 8.59
C VAL A 279 22.51 -12.05 8.11
N ASP A 280 23.06 -11.49 7.02
CA ASP A 280 24.38 -11.85 6.51
C ASP A 280 25.51 -11.53 7.52
N ALA A 281 25.29 -10.53 8.38
CA ALA A 281 26.18 -10.17 9.50
C ALA A 281 26.03 -11.09 10.73
N GLY A 282 25.01 -11.94 10.78
CA GLY A 282 24.75 -12.89 11.87
C GLY A 282 23.55 -12.56 12.76
N ALA A 283 22.72 -11.58 12.41
CA ALA A 283 21.46 -11.32 13.13
C ALA A 283 20.51 -12.53 13.00
N LYS A 284 19.91 -12.93 14.14
CA LYS A 284 19.00 -14.08 14.18
C LYS A 284 17.63 -13.72 13.62
N PHE A 285 17.15 -14.52 12.67
CA PHE A 285 15.82 -14.38 12.08
C PHE A 285 15.21 -15.78 11.88
N ASP A 286 14.99 -16.48 12.99
CA ASP A 286 14.60 -17.89 13.00
C ASP A 286 13.28 -18.16 13.69
N VAL A 287 12.83 -17.26 14.57
CA VAL A 287 11.64 -17.44 15.41
C VAL A 287 10.66 -16.29 15.22
N CYS A 288 9.37 -16.63 15.15
CA CYS A 288 8.29 -15.66 15.10
C CYS A 288 8.21 -14.87 16.42
N PRO A 289 8.32 -13.53 16.40
CA PRO A 289 8.19 -12.71 17.60
C PRO A 289 6.85 -12.86 18.31
N LEU A 290 5.79 -13.22 17.57
CA LEU A 290 4.41 -13.17 18.01
C LEU A 290 3.92 -14.50 18.61
N CYS A 291 4.10 -15.63 17.92
CA CYS A 291 3.71 -16.95 18.46
C CYS A 291 4.90 -17.79 18.99
N LYS A 292 6.13 -17.27 18.92
CA LYS A 292 7.38 -17.92 19.37
C LYS A 292 7.73 -19.23 18.66
N GLN A 293 7.01 -19.60 17.61
CA GLN A 293 7.33 -20.77 16.77
C GLN A 293 8.42 -20.44 15.74
N PRO A 294 9.24 -21.42 15.32
CA PRO A 294 10.27 -21.21 14.32
C PRO A 294 9.66 -20.91 12.93
N PHE A 295 10.29 -19.99 12.18
CA PHE A 295 9.93 -19.72 10.78
C PHE A 295 10.29 -20.89 9.83
N GLY A 296 11.16 -21.79 10.27
CA GLY A 296 11.60 -22.94 9.48
C GLY A 296 12.35 -22.53 8.20
N ARG A 297 12.11 -23.28 7.12
CA ARG A 297 12.80 -23.10 5.82
C ARG A 297 12.13 -22.07 4.90
N ARG A 298 10.95 -21.52 5.25
CA ARG A 298 10.18 -20.58 4.39
C ARG A 298 10.63 -19.11 4.48
N LYS A 299 11.90 -18.88 4.82
CA LYS A 299 12.49 -17.55 4.80
C LYS A 299 12.84 -17.18 3.36
N LYS A 300 12.29 -16.08 2.86
CA LYS A 300 12.55 -15.56 1.51
C LYS A 300 13.15 -14.16 1.61
N THR A 301 13.66 -13.64 0.50
CA THR A 301 14.11 -12.25 0.41
C THR A 301 13.18 -11.53 -0.56
N PHE A 302 12.67 -10.36 -0.18
CA PHE A 302 12.03 -9.45 -1.13
C PHE A 302 12.93 -8.25 -1.41
N LEU A 303 12.84 -7.74 -2.63
CA LEU A 303 13.57 -6.59 -3.14
C LEU A 303 12.59 -5.44 -3.40
N ILE A 304 12.99 -4.21 -3.07
CA ILE A 304 12.21 -3.00 -3.37
C ILE A 304 12.72 -2.40 -4.68
N PRO A 305 11.93 -2.42 -5.78
CA PRO A 305 12.35 -1.90 -7.08
C PRO A 305 12.17 -0.37 -7.16
N ALA A 306 12.76 0.36 -6.20
CA ALA A 306 12.58 1.81 -6.02
C ALA A 306 13.06 2.64 -7.22
N PHE A 307 13.98 2.13 -8.04
CA PHE A 307 14.48 2.84 -9.23
C PHE A 307 13.62 2.62 -10.48
N GLY A 308 12.58 1.79 -10.37
CA GLY A 308 11.66 1.42 -11.44
C GLY A 308 12.07 0.21 -12.26
N PHE A 309 11.48 0.10 -13.44
CA PHE A 309 11.56 -1.06 -14.32
C PHE A 309 11.98 -0.63 -15.73
N ILE A 310 12.47 -1.58 -16.53
CA ILE A 310 12.79 -1.35 -17.94
C ILE A 310 12.13 -2.44 -18.78
N ALA A 311 11.52 -2.03 -19.88
CA ALA A 311 10.97 -2.94 -20.86
C ALA A 311 12.05 -3.76 -21.56
N ASP A 312 11.63 -4.86 -22.17
CA ASP A 312 12.46 -5.71 -23.00
C ASP A 312 13.05 -4.90 -24.18
N THR A 313 14.25 -5.28 -24.59
CA THR A 313 14.95 -4.71 -25.74
C THR A 313 14.36 -5.19 -27.06
N ARG A 314 13.60 -6.29 -27.04
CA ARG A 314 12.89 -6.82 -28.21
C ARG A 314 11.75 -5.89 -28.62
N ALA A 315 11.45 -5.86 -29.92
CA ALA A 315 10.32 -5.10 -30.45
C ALA A 315 9.01 -5.50 -29.75
N PRO A 316 8.10 -4.53 -29.48
CA PRO A 316 6.85 -4.79 -28.79
C PRO A 316 5.87 -5.61 -29.65
N ASP A 317 5.02 -6.40 -28.99
CA ASP A 317 3.97 -7.16 -29.68
C ASP A 317 2.80 -6.22 -30.10
N LYS A 318 2.00 -6.65 -31.08
CA LYS A 318 0.71 -5.99 -31.38
C LYS A 318 -0.37 -6.48 -30.41
N PRO A 319 -1.28 -5.60 -29.95
CA PRO A 319 -2.43 -6.01 -29.15
C PRO A 319 -3.31 -7.01 -29.91
N GLY A 320 -3.60 -8.15 -29.28
CA GLY A 320 -4.59 -9.11 -29.77
C GLY A 320 -5.98 -8.86 -29.14
N GLU A 321 -6.95 -9.68 -29.51
CA GLU A 321 -8.32 -9.62 -28.96
C GLU A 321 -8.39 -10.03 -27.48
N LYS A 322 -7.43 -10.85 -27.02
CA LYS A 322 -7.32 -11.25 -25.61
C LYS A 322 -6.52 -10.22 -24.82
N LYS A 323 -7.13 -9.74 -23.73
CA LYS A 323 -6.42 -8.91 -22.74
C LYS A 323 -5.22 -9.69 -22.19
N PRO A 324 -4.02 -9.07 -22.08
CA PRO A 324 -2.87 -9.73 -21.47
C PRO A 324 -3.17 -10.19 -20.05
N GLU A 325 -2.69 -11.39 -19.70
CA GLU A 325 -2.74 -11.87 -18.31
C GLU A 325 -1.85 -10.97 -17.44
N ARG A 326 -2.42 -10.42 -16.36
CA ARG A 326 -1.59 -9.78 -15.33
C ARG A 326 -1.11 -10.84 -14.33
N MET A 327 0.11 -10.66 -13.83
CA MET A 327 0.68 -11.53 -12.79
C MET A 327 0.22 -11.08 -11.39
N TYR A 328 -0.99 -11.49 -11.00
CA TYR A 328 -1.62 -11.10 -9.72
C TYR A 328 -1.11 -11.94 -8.52
N SER A 329 0.17 -11.88 -8.19
CA SER A 329 0.73 -12.57 -7.01
C SER A 329 1.10 -11.64 -5.85
N THR A 330 0.56 -10.43 -5.82
CA THR A 330 0.68 -9.49 -4.69
C THR A 330 -0.23 -9.90 -3.54
N ARG A 331 0.31 -9.87 -2.32
CA ARG A 331 -0.44 -10.05 -1.07
C ARG A 331 -0.06 -8.95 -0.11
N VAL A 332 -1.06 -8.43 0.62
CA VAL A 332 -0.84 -7.41 1.65
C VAL A 332 -0.79 -8.07 3.03
N TYR A 333 0.16 -7.63 3.84
CA TYR A 333 0.33 -8.08 5.22
C TYR A 333 0.51 -6.89 6.15
N TYR A 334 -0.12 -6.96 7.32
CA TYR A 334 0.07 -6.01 8.40
C TYR A 334 1.22 -6.45 9.32
N SER A 335 2.13 -5.53 9.65
CA SER A 335 3.30 -5.83 10.49
C SER A 335 2.96 -5.93 11.98
N GLY A 336 1.82 -5.37 12.41
CA GLY A 336 1.47 -5.22 13.83
C GLY A 336 1.80 -3.84 14.41
N GLU A 337 2.44 -2.96 13.65
CA GLU A 337 2.78 -1.59 14.07
C GLU A 337 1.70 -0.60 13.60
N ALA A 338 1.07 0.09 14.55
CA ALA A 338 0.17 1.23 14.33
C ALA A 338 0.03 2.07 15.61
N ASP A 339 -0.40 3.33 15.46
CA ASP A 339 -0.74 4.21 16.58
C ASP A 339 -2.26 4.22 16.78
N GLU A 340 -2.75 3.51 17.79
CA GLU A 340 -4.18 3.41 18.10
C GLU A 340 -4.74 4.75 18.58
N GLU A 341 -5.89 5.16 18.04
CA GLU A 341 -6.51 6.46 18.32
C GLU A 341 -7.83 6.32 19.07
N ASN A 342 -8.77 5.55 18.50
CA ASN A 342 -10.12 5.41 19.01
C ASN A 342 -10.54 3.94 19.03
N CYS A 343 -11.23 3.54 20.08
CA CYS A 343 -11.75 2.19 20.27
C CYS A 343 -13.25 2.26 20.57
N VAL A 344 -14.04 1.61 19.73
CA VAL A 344 -15.49 1.47 19.90
C VAL A 344 -15.80 -0.01 20.12
N ARG A 345 -16.50 -0.33 21.21
CA ARG A 345 -16.94 -1.69 21.53
C ARG A 345 -18.44 -1.79 21.37
N ILE A 346 -18.88 -2.82 20.66
CA ILE A 346 -20.29 -3.06 20.36
C ILE A 346 -20.62 -4.48 20.78
N ASN A 347 -21.56 -4.62 21.72
CA ASN A 347 -22.04 -5.93 22.14
C ASN A 347 -23.12 -6.42 21.17
N MET A 348 -22.89 -7.58 20.54
CA MET A 348 -23.81 -8.24 19.62
C MET A 348 -24.06 -9.67 20.09
N GLY A 349 -25.00 -9.81 21.04
CA GLY A 349 -25.32 -11.08 21.68
C GLY A 349 -24.16 -11.62 22.52
N TYR A 350 -23.62 -12.78 22.13
CA TYR A 350 -22.49 -13.43 22.80
C TYR A 350 -21.10 -12.99 22.30
N THR A 351 -21.05 -12.11 21.29
CA THR A 351 -19.79 -11.62 20.69
C THR A 351 -19.67 -10.12 20.91
N GLU A 352 -18.52 -9.68 21.41
CA GLU A 352 -18.18 -8.25 21.47
C GLU A 352 -17.34 -7.89 20.24
N VAL A 353 -17.81 -6.93 19.46
CA VAL A 353 -17.06 -6.40 18.31
C VAL A 353 -16.28 -5.18 18.75
N GLU A 354 -14.96 -5.27 18.69
CA GLU A 354 -14.05 -4.16 18.97
C GLU A 354 -13.55 -3.56 17.64
N LEU A 355 -13.83 -2.26 17.45
CA LEU A 355 -13.45 -1.47 16.29
C LEU A 355 -12.38 -0.46 16.74
N ILE A 356 -11.15 -0.62 16.25
CA ILE A 356 -10.01 0.22 16.61
C ILE A 356 -9.53 0.96 15.37
N SER A 357 -9.74 2.28 15.36
CA SER A 357 -9.10 3.16 14.39
C SER A 357 -7.66 3.40 14.81
N ALA A 358 -6.73 3.22 13.88
CA ALA A 358 -5.31 3.48 14.13
C ALA A 358 -4.64 4.21 12.95
N SER A 359 -3.71 5.09 13.29
CA SER A 359 -2.79 5.74 12.36
C SER A 359 -1.59 4.87 12.06
N HIS A 360 -0.83 5.23 11.01
CA HIS A 360 0.53 4.72 10.82
C HIS A 360 0.58 3.19 10.78
N GLY A 361 -0.50 2.55 10.31
CA GLY A 361 -0.56 1.12 10.15
C GLY A 361 0.40 0.69 9.07
N LYS A 362 1.47 0.00 9.47
CA LYS A 362 2.54 -0.42 8.56
C LYS A 362 2.17 -1.71 7.85
N LEU A 363 2.03 -1.61 6.54
CA LEU A 363 1.61 -2.69 5.65
C LEU A 363 2.72 -3.01 4.65
N ALA A 364 2.83 -4.28 4.27
CA ALA A 364 3.74 -4.76 3.25
C ALA A 364 2.97 -5.39 2.09
N VAL A 365 3.16 -4.92 0.87
CA VAL A 365 2.68 -5.59 -0.35
C VAL A 365 3.82 -6.41 -0.92
N ILE A 366 3.60 -7.72 -1.12
CA ILE A 366 4.64 -8.64 -1.60
C ILE A 366 4.13 -9.42 -2.81
N ASN A 367 4.81 -9.25 -3.94
CA ASN A 367 4.68 -10.11 -5.11
C ASN A 367 5.65 -11.30 -5.03
N THR A 368 5.09 -12.51 -4.92
CA THR A 368 5.87 -13.76 -4.83
C THR A 368 6.19 -14.42 -6.17
N GLY A 369 5.89 -13.79 -7.31
CA GLY A 369 6.16 -14.33 -8.65
C GLY A 369 5.53 -15.71 -8.86
N LYS A 370 4.20 -15.82 -8.68
CA LYS A 370 3.46 -17.09 -8.67
C LYS A 370 3.98 -18.11 -7.63
N GLY A 371 4.41 -17.62 -6.47
CA GLY A 371 4.89 -18.43 -5.34
C GLY A 371 6.36 -18.87 -5.43
N LYS A 372 6.96 -18.83 -6.62
CA LYS A 372 8.35 -19.25 -6.85
C LYS A 372 9.33 -18.08 -6.76
N GLY A 373 8.98 -16.93 -7.32
CA GLY A 373 9.78 -15.71 -7.27
C GLY A 373 10.51 -15.42 -8.57
N PHE A 374 11.43 -14.45 -8.48
CA PHE A 374 12.16 -13.88 -9.60
C PHE A 374 13.66 -14.15 -9.46
N LYS A 375 14.29 -14.47 -10.58
CA LYS A 375 15.75 -14.46 -10.74
C LYS A 375 16.15 -13.06 -11.16
N VAL A 376 17.16 -12.48 -10.52
CA VAL A 376 17.61 -11.11 -10.82
C VAL A 376 19.12 -11.11 -11.03
N CYS A 377 19.59 -10.42 -12.06
CA CYS A 377 21.00 -10.16 -12.26
C CYS A 377 21.39 -8.87 -11.51
N HIS A 378 22.22 -9.00 -10.48
CA HIS A 378 22.70 -7.86 -9.67
C HIS A 378 23.54 -6.84 -10.44
N ARG A 379 24.04 -7.19 -11.64
CA ARG A 379 24.87 -6.30 -12.45
C ARG A 379 24.07 -5.42 -13.41
N CYS A 380 23.08 -5.97 -14.08
CA CYS A 380 22.36 -5.26 -15.15
C CYS A 380 20.84 -5.16 -14.93
N GLY A 381 20.31 -5.77 -13.87
CA GLY A 381 18.89 -5.74 -13.56
C GLY A 381 18.04 -6.71 -14.36
N TYR A 382 18.60 -7.50 -15.29
CA TYR A 382 17.83 -8.49 -16.04
C TYR A 382 17.13 -9.45 -15.08
N SER A 383 15.85 -9.67 -15.33
CA SER A 383 15.00 -10.43 -14.42
C SER A 383 13.97 -11.26 -15.16
N ALA A 384 13.65 -12.41 -14.57
CA ALA A 384 12.68 -13.35 -15.11
C ALA A 384 12.06 -14.16 -13.98
N LEU A 385 10.92 -14.78 -14.24
CA LEU A 385 10.37 -15.77 -13.31
C LEU A 385 11.31 -16.97 -13.19
N ILE A 386 11.33 -17.62 -12.03
CA ILE A 386 12.19 -18.79 -11.81
C ILE A 386 11.91 -19.93 -12.80
N ASP A 387 10.64 -20.15 -13.14
CA ASP A 387 10.20 -21.19 -14.08
C ASP A 387 10.51 -20.88 -15.54
N GLU A 388 10.81 -19.63 -15.86
CA GLU A 388 11.14 -19.27 -17.22
C GLU A 388 12.53 -19.78 -17.58
N LYS A 389 12.64 -20.36 -18.78
CA LYS A 389 13.94 -20.69 -19.38
C LYS A 389 14.66 -19.38 -19.71
N ALA A 390 15.46 -18.89 -18.77
CA ALA A 390 16.38 -17.79 -18.98
C ALA A 390 17.76 -18.34 -19.39
N ALA A 391 18.34 -17.82 -20.46
CA ALA A 391 19.71 -18.14 -20.86
C ALA A 391 20.70 -17.65 -19.80
N SER A 392 21.79 -18.38 -19.59
CA SER A 392 22.87 -17.99 -18.67
C SER A 392 23.54 -16.68 -19.11
N SER A 393 23.66 -16.45 -20.42
CA SER A 393 23.98 -15.15 -21.01
C SER A 393 22.71 -14.37 -21.32
N HIS A 394 22.68 -13.10 -20.92
CA HIS A 394 21.55 -12.21 -21.18
C HIS A 394 22.04 -10.84 -21.64
N LYS A 395 21.18 -10.10 -22.33
CA LYS A 395 21.50 -8.74 -22.78
C LYS A 395 21.22 -7.74 -21.66
N THR A 396 22.07 -6.73 -21.52
CA THR A 396 21.83 -5.58 -20.66
C THR A 396 20.65 -4.77 -21.18
N SER A 397 20.11 -3.89 -20.34
CA SER A 397 19.09 -2.91 -20.74
C SER A 397 19.62 -1.85 -21.71
N MET A 398 20.82 -2.01 -22.28
CA MET A 398 21.39 -1.17 -23.35
C MET A 398 21.73 -2.00 -24.60
N GLY A 399 21.34 -3.27 -24.65
CA GLY A 399 21.57 -4.19 -25.78
C GLY A 399 22.92 -4.91 -25.78
N GLY A 400 23.86 -4.54 -24.91
CA GLY A 400 25.16 -5.22 -24.78
C GLY A 400 25.07 -6.57 -24.07
N GLU A 401 26.11 -7.41 -24.17
CA GLU A 401 26.14 -8.71 -23.48
C GLU A 401 26.50 -8.55 -21.99
N CYS A 402 25.75 -9.23 -21.12
CA CYS A 402 26.03 -9.31 -19.69
C CYS A 402 26.55 -10.72 -19.33
N ARG A 403 27.71 -10.77 -18.69
CA ARG A 403 28.29 -11.99 -18.08
C ARG A 403 27.90 -12.16 -16.61
N GLY A 404 26.98 -11.35 -16.10
CA GLY A 404 26.46 -11.49 -14.75
C GLY A 404 25.65 -12.77 -14.60
N THR A 405 25.58 -13.30 -13.38
CA THR A 405 24.75 -14.47 -13.09
C THR A 405 23.34 -14.03 -12.67
N LEU A 406 22.35 -14.81 -13.10
CA LEU A 406 21.00 -14.72 -12.57
C LEU A 406 20.95 -15.52 -11.27
N SER A 407 20.75 -14.85 -10.15
CA SER A 407 20.74 -15.50 -8.84
C SER A 407 19.44 -15.25 -8.10
N GLY A 408 19.22 -16.11 -7.11
CA GLY A 408 18.20 -15.92 -6.08
C GLY A 408 16.79 -16.34 -6.47
N SER A 409 15.95 -16.31 -5.44
CA SER A 409 14.51 -16.54 -5.48
C SER A 409 13.84 -15.33 -4.82
N TYR A 410 13.97 -14.18 -5.46
CA TYR A 410 13.52 -12.92 -4.89
C TYR A 410 12.01 -12.76 -5.05
N SER A 411 11.36 -12.19 -4.05
CA SER A 411 10.04 -11.58 -4.21
C SER A 411 10.22 -10.08 -4.51
N LEU A 412 9.22 -9.42 -5.07
CA LEU A 412 9.21 -7.95 -5.12
C LEU A 412 8.30 -7.45 -4.01
N GLY A 413 8.70 -6.41 -3.30
CA GLY A 413 7.91 -5.90 -2.19
C GLY A 413 8.01 -4.40 -2.02
N HIS A 414 7.05 -3.83 -1.29
CA HIS A 414 7.03 -2.45 -0.86
C HIS A 414 6.32 -2.35 0.50
N GLU A 415 6.86 -1.53 1.40
CA GLU A 415 6.22 -1.22 2.67
C GLU A 415 5.70 0.21 2.66
N PHE A 416 4.51 0.40 3.21
CA PHE A 416 3.84 1.69 3.25
C PHE A 416 3.03 1.83 4.53
N GLU A 417 2.83 3.08 4.95
CA GLU A 417 1.98 3.43 6.09
C GLU A 417 0.68 4.08 5.60
N THR A 418 -0.43 3.69 6.24
CA THR A 418 -1.76 4.25 6.01
C THR A 418 -2.60 4.18 7.29
N ASP A 419 -3.75 4.84 7.30
CA ASP A 419 -4.73 4.68 8.36
C ASP A 419 -5.44 3.33 8.21
N ILE A 420 -5.67 2.65 9.33
CA ILE A 420 -6.30 1.32 9.36
C ILE A 420 -7.49 1.29 10.32
N LEU A 421 -8.44 0.41 10.02
CA LEU A 421 -9.47 -0.01 10.97
C LEU A 421 -9.22 -1.48 11.32
N ARG A 422 -8.91 -1.75 12.58
CA ARG A 422 -8.79 -3.10 13.13
C ARG A 422 -10.12 -3.52 13.72
N ILE A 423 -10.68 -4.61 13.21
CA ILE A 423 -11.92 -5.22 13.70
C ILE A 423 -11.56 -6.52 14.40
N THR A 424 -11.91 -6.65 15.67
CA THR A 424 -11.70 -7.87 16.47
C THR A 424 -13.05 -8.39 16.96
N LEU A 425 -13.30 -9.69 16.78
CA LEU A 425 -14.48 -10.36 17.31
C LEU A 425 -14.11 -11.08 18.62
N ASN A 426 -14.27 -10.39 19.74
CA ASN A 426 -13.95 -10.91 21.06
C ASN A 426 -14.95 -12.01 21.44
N GLY A 427 -14.44 -13.15 21.91
CA GLY A 427 -15.24 -14.32 22.29
C GLY A 427 -15.66 -15.23 21.12
N TYR A 428 -15.39 -14.85 19.87
CA TYR A 428 -15.70 -15.68 18.71
C TYR A 428 -14.46 -16.38 18.16
N ARG A 429 -14.56 -17.69 17.91
CA ARG A 429 -13.49 -18.52 17.36
C ARG A 429 -14.06 -19.38 16.24
N ASP A 430 -13.38 -19.40 15.10
CA ASP A 430 -13.76 -20.24 13.97
C ASP A 430 -12.53 -20.91 13.35
N THR A 431 -12.61 -22.23 13.21
CA THR A 431 -11.54 -23.08 12.67
C THR A 431 -11.81 -23.53 11.24
N ARG A 432 -12.99 -23.23 10.67
CA ARG A 432 -13.34 -23.64 9.31
C ARG A 432 -12.41 -22.93 8.33
N GLU A 433 -11.86 -23.70 7.39
CA GLU A 433 -10.98 -23.15 6.37
C GLU A 433 -11.73 -22.11 5.51
N GLY A 434 -11.08 -20.99 5.22
CA GLY A 434 -11.65 -19.93 4.39
C GLY A 434 -12.69 -19.04 5.06
N PHE A 435 -13.18 -19.35 6.26
CA PHE A 435 -14.18 -18.54 6.96
C PHE A 435 -13.75 -17.07 7.11
N TRP A 436 -12.58 -16.83 7.70
CA TRP A 436 -12.10 -15.48 7.97
C TRP A 436 -11.81 -14.67 6.70
N TYR A 437 -11.35 -15.32 5.63
CA TYR A 437 -11.23 -14.65 4.33
C TYR A 437 -12.60 -14.34 3.73
N SER A 438 -13.55 -15.26 3.83
CA SER A 438 -14.92 -15.05 3.35
C SER A 438 -15.57 -13.89 4.09
N LEU A 439 -15.41 -13.82 5.42
CA LEU A 439 -15.90 -12.72 6.25
C LEU A 439 -15.24 -11.38 5.88
N LEU A 440 -13.91 -11.36 5.74
CA LEU A 440 -13.16 -10.16 5.34
C LEU A 440 -13.66 -9.59 4.01
N TYR A 441 -13.78 -10.44 2.98
CA TYR A 441 -14.22 -9.97 1.67
C TYR A 441 -15.71 -9.64 1.63
N ALA A 442 -16.55 -10.33 2.40
CA ALA A 442 -17.96 -9.96 2.52
C ALA A 442 -18.14 -8.58 3.18
N ILE A 443 -17.40 -8.30 4.25
CA ILE A 443 -17.42 -7.00 4.92
C ILE A 443 -16.93 -5.91 3.97
N LEU A 444 -15.82 -6.13 3.25
CA LEU A 444 -15.32 -5.16 2.27
C LEU A 444 -16.36 -4.82 1.18
N GLU A 445 -17.07 -5.82 0.66
CA GLU A 445 -18.12 -5.60 -0.34
C GLU A 445 -19.34 -4.89 0.24
N GLY A 446 -19.74 -5.24 1.48
CA GLY A 446 -20.83 -4.54 2.17
C GLY A 446 -20.49 -3.08 2.48
N ILE A 447 -19.25 -2.79 2.86
CA ILE A 447 -18.75 -1.43 3.05
C ILE A 447 -18.83 -0.64 1.75
N SER A 448 -18.32 -1.21 0.64
CA SER A 448 -18.37 -0.56 -0.67
C SER A 448 -19.80 -0.19 -1.08
N LEU A 449 -20.76 -1.07 -0.79
CA LEU A 449 -22.17 -0.82 -1.08
C LEU A 449 -22.84 0.17 -0.12
N ALA A 450 -22.58 0.05 1.19
CA ALA A 450 -23.19 0.90 2.21
C ALA A 450 -22.71 2.35 2.13
N LEU A 451 -21.45 2.56 1.74
CA LEU A 451 -20.83 3.89 1.66
C LEU A 451 -20.72 4.42 0.23
N GLU A 452 -21.19 3.67 -0.78
CA GLU A 452 -21.13 4.02 -2.21
C GLU A 452 -19.71 4.36 -2.71
N ILE A 453 -18.71 3.61 -2.25
CA ILE A 453 -17.30 3.79 -2.60
C ILE A 453 -16.82 2.70 -3.56
N ASP A 454 -15.84 3.03 -4.42
CA ASP A 454 -15.28 2.05 -5.34
C ASP A 454 -14.61 0.92 -4.54
N ARG A 455 -14.88 -0.32 -4.92
CA ARG A 455 -14.30 -1.50 -4.26
C ARG A 455 -12.77 -1.53 -4.35
N ASN A 456 -12.16 -0.85 -5.31
CA ASN A 456 -10.71 -0.76 -5.45
C ASN A 456 -10.10 0.30 -4.52
N ASP A 457 -10.90 1.17 -3.90
CA ASP A 457 -10.42 2.21 -2.97
C ASP A 457 -10.26 1.68 -1.54
N LEU A 458 -10.69 0.44 -1.28
CA LEU A 458 -10.53 -0.25 -0.02
C LEU A 458 -9.90 -1.63 -0.22
N ASP A 459 -9.09 -2.05 0.74
CA ASP A 459 -8.64 -3.43 0.80
C ASP A 459 -8.44 -3.87 2.26
N GLY A 460 -8.12 -5.14 2.44
CA GLY A 460 -7.89 -5.64 3.79
C GLY A 460 -7.06 -6.92 3.85
N CYS A 461 -6.58 -7.22 5.05
CA CYS A 461 -5.84 -8.44 5.34
C CYS A 461 -6.20 -8.98 6.73
N LEU A 462 -5.86 -10.24 6.99
CA LEU A 462 -6.04 -10.87 8.28
C LEU A 462 -4.77 -10.71 9.12
N TYR A 463 -4.94 -10.37 10.40
CA TYR A 463 -3.84 -10.31 11.36
C TYR A 463 -4.13 -11.24 12.55
N PRO A 464 -3.25 -12.22 12.84
CA PRO A 464 -3.46 -13.20 13.91
C PRO A 464 -3.16 -12.60 15.28
N THR A 465 -4.15 -11.98 15.90
CA THR A 465 -3.99 -11.35 17.22
C THR A 465 -3.57 -12.38 18.27
N ALA A 466 -2.50 -12.05 19.01
CA ALA A 466 -1.85 -12.95 19.97
C ALA A 466 -1.38 -14.32 19.40
N GLY A 467 -1.27 -14.45 18.07
CA GLY A 467 -0.72 -15.63 17.41
C GLY A 467 -1.71 -16.74 17.14
N ASP A 468 -3.00 -16.48 17.30
CA ASP A 468 -4.05 -17.45 17.05
C ASP A 468 -4.75 -17.18 15.71
N ARG A 469 -4.59 -18.13 14.78
CA ARG A 469 -5.22 -18.07 13.44
C ARG A 469 -6.74 -18.26 13.49
N CYS A 470 -7.28 -18.79 14.58
CA CYS A 470 -8.72 -19.06 14.72
C CYS A 470 -9.52 -17.84 15.17
N LYS A 471 -8.83 -16.76 15.60
CA LYS A 471 -9.39 -15.49 16.05
C LYS A 471 -8.57 -14.29 15.53
N PRO A 472 -8.35 -14.18 14.21
CA PRO A 472 -7.63 -13.06 13.65
C PRO A 472 -8.47 -11.78 13.74
N SER A 473 -7.80 -10.64 13.84
CA SER A 473 -8.41 -9.35 13.56
C SER A 473 -8.44 -9.11 12.05
N LEU A 474 -9.49 -8.46 11.57
CA LEU A 474 -9.58 -7.97 10.20
C LEU A 474 -8.97 -6.57 10.16
N ILE A 475 -7.97 -6.36 9.31
CA ILE A 475 -7.32 -5.07 9.11
C ILE A 475 -7.83 -4.51 7.80
N LEU A 476 -8.60 -3.42 7.85
CA LEU A 476 -9.08 -2.70 6.69
C LEU A 476 -8.27 -1.42 6.51
N PHE A 477 -8.00 -1.03 5.27
CA PHE A 477 -7.27 0.20 4.95
C PHE A 477 -7.74 0.80 3.63
N ASP A 478 -7.54 2.12 3.50
CA ASP A 478 -7.76 2.82 2.24
C ASP A 478 -6.65 2.47 1.25
N ASP A 479 -7.04 1.99 0.07
CA ASP A 479 -6.13 1.63 -1.01
C ASP A 479 -5.90 2.77 -2.02
N VAL A 480 -6.08 3.99 -1.56
CA VAL A 480 -5.82 5.21 -2.32
C VAL A 480 -4.55 5.88 -1.76
N PRO A 481 -3.62 6.35 -2.60
CA PRO A 481 -2.43 7.06 -2.14
C PRO A 481 -2.79 8.22 -1.20
N GLY A 482 -2.25 8.17 0.02
CA GLY A 482 -2.47 9.19 1.06
C GLY A 482 -3.70 8.98 1.95
N GLY A 483 -4.52 7.97 1.68
CA GLY A 483 -5.70 7.61 2.47
C GLY A 483 -6.91 8.51 2.18
N ALA A 484 -8.03 7.91 1.80
CA ALA A 484 -9.28 8.63 1.52
C ALA A 484 -10.08 8.96 2.80
N GLY A 485 -9.68 8.40 3.94
CA GLY A 485 -10.34 8.56 5.23
C GLY A 485 -11.59 7.69 5.40
N HIS A 486 -11.83 6.70 4.53
CA HIS A 486 -13.05 5.89 4.60
C HIS A 486 -13.04 5.00 5.85
N VAL A 487 -11.91 4.38 6.16
CA VAL A 487 -11.79 3.46 7.30
C VAL A 487 -12.13 4.13 8.65
N LYS A 488 -11.80 5.40 8.82
CA LYS A 488 -12.16 6.16 10.03
C LYS A 488 -13.66 6.40 10.15
N ARG A 489 -14.34 6.70 9.04
CA ARG A 489 -15.80 6.92 8.99
C ARG A 489 -16.59 5.72 9.51
N MET A 490 -16.05 4.52 9.34
CA MET A 490 -16.70 3.27 9.76
C MET A 490 -16.64 3.03 11.28
N SER A 491 -15.92 3.87 12.04
CA SER A 491 -15.75 3.73 13.49
C SER A 491 -16.94 4.27 14.30
N ASN A 492 -18.16 4.04 13.80
CA ASN A 492 -19.41 4.41 14.45
C ASN A 492 -20.34 3.19 14.47
N GLN A 493 -20.94 2.93 15.63
CA GLN A 493 -21.89 1.83 15.84
C GLN A 493 -23.04 1.82 14.83
N LYS A 494 -23.63 2.98 14.51
CA LYS A 494 -24.77 3.05 13.57
C LYS A 494 -24.36 2.62 12.17
N GLU A 495 -23.22 3.11 11.69
CA GLU A 495 -22.68 2.78 10.37
C GLU A 495 -22.26 1.30 10.32
N TRP A 496 -21.63 0.79 11.37
CA TRP A 496 -21.24 -0.60 11.46
C TRP A 496 -22.44 -1.55 11.35
N LEU A 497 -23.52 -1.28 12.08
CA LEU A 497 -24.75 -2.07 11.99
C LEU A 497 -25.39 -2.00 10.59
N ASN A 498 -25.33 -0.85 9.93
CA ASN A 498 -25.79 -0.70 8.55
C ASN A 498 -24.94 -1.54 7.58
N ILE A 499 -23.61 -1.49 7.72
CA ILE A 499 -22.67 -2.28 6.92
C ILE A 499 -22.98 -3.78 7.05
N LEU A 500 -23.15 -4.30 8.27
CA LEU A 500 -23.43 -5.72 8.48
C LEU A 500 -24.76 -6.16 7.83
N LYS A 501 -25.80 -5.33 7.91
CA LYS A 501 -27.09 -5.59 7.25
C LYS A 501 -26.95 -5.62 5.73
N VAL A 502 -26.29 -4.62 5.15
CA VAL A 502 -26.03 -4.56 3.70
C VAL A 502 -25.15 -5.73 3.24
N THR A 503 -24.17 -6.15 4.03
CA THR A 503 -23.36 -7.35 3.76
C THR A 503 -24.26 -8.59 3.72
N LEU A 504 -25.11 -8.79 4.73
CA LEU A 504 -26.01 -9.95 4.80
C LEU A 504 -26.95 -9.99 3.60
N GLU A 505 -27.64 -8.88 3.31
CA GLU A 505 -28.54 -8.75 2.15
C GLU A 505 -27.80 -9.10 0.84
N ARG A 506 -26.57 -8.61 0.67
CA ARG A 506 -25.78 -8.90 -0.53
C ARG A 506 -25.41 -10.38 -0.64
N MET A 507 -25.01 -10.99 0.48
CA MET A 507 -24.65 -12.41 0.48
C MET A 507 -25.87 -13.29 0.18
N GLU A 508 -27.06 -12.94 0.69
CA GLU A 508 -28.31 -13.67 0.46
C GLU A 508 -28.84 -13.54 -0.97
N GLN A 509 -28.78 -12.35 -1.56
CA GLN A 509 -29.22 -12.10 -2.94
C GLN A 509 -28.39 -12.82 -4.00
N CYS A 510 -27.18 -13.27 -3.67
CA CYS A 510 -26.37 -14.05 -4.60
C CYS A 510 -26.97 -15.45 -4.78
N GLU A 511 -26.82 -16.05 -5.96
CA GLU A 511 -27.32 -17.42 -6.22
C GLU A 511 -26.19 -18.46 -6.34
N CYS A 512 -24.93 -18.07 -6.16
CA CYS A 512 -23.80 -18.99 -6.32
C CYS A 512 -23.80 -20.09 -5.24
N GLY A 513 -23.51 -21.33 -5.62
CA GLY A 513 -23.55 -22.47 -4.69
C GLY A 513 -24.96 -22.95 -4.35
N GLY A 514 -25.98 -22.54 -5.12
CA GLY A 514 -27.36 -22.97 -4.94
C GLY A 514 -27.93 -22.58 -3.57
N LYS A 515 -28.83 -23.42 -3.03
CA LYS A 515 -29.50 -23.19 -1.74
C LYS A 515 -28.55 -23.26 -0.54
N GLU A 516 -27.46 -24.02 -0.65
CA GLU A 516 -26.48 -24.18 0.43
C GLU A 516 -25.48 -23.01 0.51
N GLY A 517 -25.36 -22.21 -0.56
CA GLY A 517 -24.40 -21.10 -0.59
C GLY A 517 -22.94 -21.54 -0.47
N ASN A 518 -22.63 -22.80 -0.77
CA ASN A 518 -21.32 -23.45 -0.57
C ASN A 518 -20.24 -23.02 -1.59
N SER A 519 -20.41 -21.86 -2.23
CA SER A 519 -19.55 -21.37 -3.29
C SER A 519 -19.33 -19.86 -3.19
N SER A 520 -18.51 -19.34 -4.10
CA SER A 520 -18.23 -17.91 -4.25
C SER A 520 -18.18 -17.52 -5.72
N CYS A 521 -18.53 -16.29 -6.02
CA CYS A 521 -18.45 -15.73 -7.38
C CYS A 521 -17.98 -14.27 -7.32
N TYR A 522 -17.72 -13.68 -8.50
CA TYR A 522 -17.34 -12.26 -8.61
C TYR A 522 -18.47 -11.29 -8.22
N GLY A 523 -19.68 -11.80 -8.02
CA GLY A 523 -20.81 -11.05 -7.47
C GLY A 523 -20.80 -10.95 -5.94
N CYS A 524 -20.23 -11.91 -5.22
CA CYS A 524 -20.29 -11.94 -3.75
C CYS A 524 -18.92 -11.73 -3.11
N LEU A 525 -17.99 -12.69 -3.23
CA LEU A 525 -16.74 -12.69 -2.48
C LEU A 525 -15.49 -12.55 -3.36
N ARG A 526 -15.58 -12.90 -4.66
CA ARG A 526 -14.40 -12.95 -5.53
C ARG A 526 -14.08 -11.59 -6.13
N ASN A 527 -12.81 -11.23 -6.06
CA ASN A 527 -12.20 -10.09 -6.72
C ASN A 527 -10.89 -10.55 -7.38
N TYR A 528 -10.34 -9.76 -8.30
CA TYR A 528 -9.03 -10.02 -8.90
C TYR A 528 -7.90 -10.08 -7.85
N ARG A 529 -8.00 -9.31 -6.77
CA ARG A 529 -6.95 -9.24 -5.73
C ARG A 529 -6.90 -10.46 -4.81
N ASN A 530 -8.01 -11.19 -4.67
CA ASN A 530 -8.12 -12.33 -3.76
C ASN A 530 -8.13 -13.69 -4.45
N GLN A 531 -7.66 -13.75 -5.71
CA GLN A 531 -7.54 -14.99 -6.49
C GLN A 531 -6.80 -16.11 -5.74
N PHE A 532 -5.84 -15.75 -4.90
CA PHE A 532 -5.06 -16.69 -4.10
C PHE A 532 -5.87 -17.53 -3.09
N CYS A 533 -7.14 -17.17 -2.84
CA CYS A 533 -8.01 -17.88 -1.90
C CYS A 533 -9.39 -18.22 -2.48
N HIS A 534 -9.62 -18.05 -3.79
CA HIS A 534 -10.94 -18.30 -4.42
C HIS A 534 -11.49 -19.71 -4.20
N ASP A 535 -10.60 -20.67 -4.01
CA ASP A 535 -10.87 -22.08 -3.73
C ASP A 535 -11.47 -22.32 -2.34
N VAL A 536 -11.16 -21.46 -1.36
CA VAL A 536 -11.64 -21.60 0.03
C VAL A 536 -12.76 -20.62 0.38
N LEU A 537 -13.12 -19.69 -0.50
CA LEU A 537 -14.19 -18.71 -0.23
C LEU A 537 -15.58 -19.33 -0.30
N ASN A 538 -16.37 -19.13 0.76
CA ASN A 538 -17.71 -19.67 0.93
C ASN A 538 -18.67 -18.62 1.52
N ARG A 539 -19.73 -18.27 0.77
CA ARG A 539 -20.69 -17.25 1.24
C ARG A 539 -21.66 -17.77 2.31
N GLY A 540 -22.03 -19.06 2.28
CA GLY A 540 -22.96 -19.66 3.24
C GLY A 540 -22.45 -19.52 4.67
N MET A 541 -21.16 -19.78 4.89
CA MET A 541 -20.54 -19.62 6.21
C MET A 541 -20.67 -18.19 6.78
N VAL A 542 -20.64 -17.18 5.90
CA VAL A 542 -20.78 -15.78 6.28
C VAL A 542 -22.24 -15.44 6.61
N ILE A 543 -23.20 -15.95 5.81
CA ILE A 543 -24.63 -15.75 6.05
C ILE A 543 -25.02 -16.31 7.41
N ASP A 544 -24.61 -17.55 7.71
CA ASP A 544 -24.90 -18.23 8.98
C ASP A 544 -24.35 -17.43 10.17
N PHE A 545 -23.13 -16.92 10.03
CA PHE A 545 -22.48 -16.10 11.05
C PHE A 545 -23.22 -14.77 11.25
N LEU A 546 -23.51 -14.04 10.18
CA LEU A 546 -24.16 -12.72 10.28
C LEU A 546 -25.60 -12.82 10.83
N LYS A 547 -26.35 -13.88 10.50
CA LYS A 547 -27.68 -14.16 11.07
C LYS A 547 -27.65 -14.48 12.57
N THR A 548 -26.53 -14.99 13.06
CA THR A 548 -26.35 -15.27 14.49
C THR A 548 -25.91 -14.00 15.24
N LEU A 549 -25.23 -13.09 14.54
CA LEU A 549 -24.66 -11.88 15.11
C LEU A 549 -25.67 -10.72 15.19
N ILE A 550 -26.48 -10.53 14.15
CA ILE A 550 -27.53 -9.49 14.02
C ILE A 550 -28.85 -10.03 14.54
#